data_AF-A0A1C4DYL0-F1
#
_entry.id   AF-A0A1C4DYL0-F1
#
_cell.length_a   1.000
_cell.length_b   1.000
_cell.length_c   1.000
_cell.angle_alpha   90.00
_cell.angle_beta   90.00
_cell.angle_gamma   90.00
#
_symmetry.space_group_name_H-M   'P 1'
#
loop_
_entity.id
_entity.type
_entity.pdbx_description
1 polymer ?
#
loop_
_entity_poly.entity_id
_entity_poly.type
_entity_poly.pdbx_seq_one_letter_code
_entity_poly.pdbx_strand_id
1 'polypeptide(L)'
;MNEIERIIKCCNYDNELFRTYINCLVQLKNCSEMFQQIQIQLRNDYLIRGICEREVDEVVKGSKEYDTYFLPKALQWNFLKNNPHLIEKVCEDFFAFEALYLTGIEWEVVINYVGNK
;
A
#
# COMPACT_ATOMS: atom_id res chain seq x y z
N MET A 1 22.05 0.63 -7.14
CA MET A 1 21.64 0.58 -5.72
C MET A 1 20.16 0.20 -5.71
N ASN A 2 19.80 -0.89 -5.05
CA ASN A 2 18.40 -1.36 -4.93
C ASN A 2 17.58 -0.31 -4.13
N GLU A 3 16.31 -0.12 -4.45
CA GLU A 3 15.40 0.82 -3.76
C GLU A 3 15.38 0.57 -2.24
N ILE A 4 15.36 -0.72 -1.86
CA ILE A 4 15.43 -1.16 -0.47
C ILE A 4 16.72 -0.72 0.21
N GLU A 5 17.88 -0.89 -0.44
CA GLU A 5 19.19 -0.47 0.09
C GLU A 5 19.28 1.06 0.25
N ARG A 6 18.65 1.82 -0.66
CA ARG A 6 18.55 3.28 -0.54
C ARG A 6 17.77 3.68 0.72
N ILE A 7 16.63 3.03 0.96
CA ILE A 7 15.75 3.33 2.11
C ILE A 7 16.45 2.98 3.42
N ILE A 8 17.04 1.78 3.52
CA ILE A 8 17.77 1.32 4.71
C ILE A 8 18.90 2.30 5.06
N LYS A 9 19.70 2.69 4.07
CA LYS A 9 20.80 3.66 4.26
C LYS A 9 20.30 5.01 4.78
N CYS A 10 19.13 5.46 4.34
CA CYS A 10 18.53 6.71 4.82
C CYS A 10 17.98 6.62 6.26
N CYS A 11 17.58 5.42 6.70
CA CYS A 11 17.05 5.21 8.05
C CYS A 11 18.15 4.98 9.10
N ASN A 12 19.42 4.77 8.70
CA ASN A 12 20.53 4.39 9.58
C ASN A 12 20.21 3.20 10.50
N TYR A 13 19.32 2.31 10.06
CA TYR A 13 18.84 1.16 10.80
C TYR A 13 18.79 -0.05 9.87
N ASP A 14 19.58 -1.08 10.17
CA ASP A 14 19.78 -2.22 9.29
C ASP A 14 19.82 -3.53 10.08
N ASN A 15 18.65 -4.19 10.18
CA ASN A 15 18.52 -5.56 10.66
C ASN A 15 17.56 -6.36 9.76
N GLU A 16 17.57 -7.68 9.87
CA GLU A 16 16.80 -8.57 8.98
C GLU A 16 15.27 -8.34 9.08
N LEU A 17 14.77 -8.10 10.29
CA LEU A 17 13.34 -7.83 10.51
C LEU A 17 12.94 -6.52 9.81
N PHE A 18 13.72 -5.46 9.96
CA PHE A 18 13.49 -4.18 9.31
C PHE A 18 13.56 -4.29 7.79
N ARG A 19 14.53 -5.03 7.25
CA ARG A 19 14.59 -5.35 5.81
C ARG A 19 13.31 -6.00 5.33
N THR A 20 12.76 -6.93 6.11
CA THR A 20 11.48 -7.60 5.83
C THR A 20 10.32 -6.61 5.81
N TYR A 21 10.27 -5.67 6.77
CA TYR A 21 9.30 -4.58 6.78
C TYR A 21 9.42 -3.67 5.55
N ILE A 22 10.63 -3.22 5.20
CA ILE A 22 10.84 -2.36 4.03
C ILE A 22 10.40 -3.08 2.74
N ASN A 23 10.75 -4.35 2.58
CA ASN A 23 10.31 -5.16 1.45
C ASN A 23 8.78 -5.23 1.36
N CYS A 24 8.12 -5.50 2.48
CA CYS A 24 6.66 -5.55 2.57
C CYS A 24 6.03 -4.20 2.18
N LEU A 25 6.53 -3.09 2.72
CA LEU A 25 6.00 -1.75 2.41
C LEU A 25 6.17 -1.38 0.93
N VAL A 26 7.30 -1.71 0.32
CA VAL A 26 7.52 -1.51 -1.12
C VAL A 26 6.54 -2.33 -1.95
N GLN A 27 6.32 -3.60 -1.59
CA GLN A 27 5.33 -4.46 -2.26
C GLN A 27 3.91 -3.92 -2.09
N LEU A 28 3.51 -3.52 -0.89
CA LEU A 28 2.20 -2.93 -0.60
C LEU A 28 1.97 -1.64 -1.39
N LYS A 29 2.98 -0.79 -1.52
CA LYS A 29 2.94 0.40 -2.38
C LYS A 29 2.61 0.01 -3.82
N ASN A 30 3.36 -0.94 -4.40
CA ASN A 30 3.16 -1.39 -5.78
C ASN A 30 1.77 -2.03 -5.98
N CYS A 31 1.33 -2.88 -5.05
CA CYS A 31 -0.01 -3.48 -5.08
C CYS A 31 -1.11 -2.41 -4.99
N SER A 32 -0.92 -1.40 -4.13
CA SER A 32 -1.88 -0.30 -3.99
C SER A 32 -1.94 0.59 -5.24
N GLU A 33 -0.81 0.87 -5.88
CA GLU A 33 -0.76 1.62 -7.14
C GLU A 33 -1.47 0.83 -8.26
N MET A 34 -1.20 -0.46 -8.37
CA MET A 34 -1.85 -1.34 -9.35
C MET A 34 -3.37 -1.41 -9.12
N PHE A 35 -3.81 -1.59 -7.87
CA PHE A 35 -5.24 -1.62 -7.53
C PHE A 35 -5.94 -0.32 -7.92
N GLN A 36 -5.34 0.84 -7.63
CA GLN A 36 -5.89 2.14 -8.03
C GLN A 36 -5.99 2.29 -9.55
N GLN A 37 -4.98 1.84 -10.30
CA GLN A 37 -5.01 1.86 -11.76
C GLN A 37 -6.17 1.02 -12.32
N ILE A 38 -6.39 -0.17 -11.76
CA ILE A 38 -7.48 -1.07 -12.17
C ILE A 38 -8.84 -0.43 -11.88
N GLN A 39 -9.01 0.20 -10.72
CA GLN A 39 -10.24 0.93 -10.40
C GLN A 39 -10.53 2.05 -11.42
N ILE A 40 -9.51 2.83 -11.80
CA ILE A 40 -9.64 3.90 -12.79
C ILE A 40 -9.99 3.33 -14.17
N GLN A 41 -9.31 2.26 -14.59
CA GLN A 41 -9.56 1.59 -15.87
C GLN A 41 -11.00 1.06 -15.95
N LEU A 42 -11.43 0.31 -14.93
CA LEU A 42 -12.79 -0.23 -14.88
C LEU A 42 -13.83 0.88 -14.87
N ARG A 43 -13.63 1.95 -14.07
CA ARG A 43 -14.54 3.10 -14.03
C ARG A 43 -14.68 3.72 -15.42
N ASN A 44 -13.56 4.01 -16.08
CA ASN A 44 -13.56 4.61 -17.41
C ASN A 44 -14.25 3.71 -18.45
N ASP A 45 -13.97 2.42 -18.43
CA ASP A 45 -14.58 1.43 -19.34
C ASP A 45 -16.11 1.38 -19.17
N TYR A 46 -16.61 1.39 -17.93
CA TYR A 46 -18.05 1.40 -17.66
C TYR A 46 -18.72 2.73 -18.06
N LEU A 47 -18.06 3.87 -17.82
CA LEU A 47 -18.56 5.18 -18.28
C LEU A 47 -18.67 5.24 -19.81
N ILE A 48 -17.66 4.74 -20.55
CA ILE A 48 -17.68 4.67 -22.02
C ILE A 48 -18.81 3.77 -22.52
N ARG A 49 -19.14 2.71 -21.78
CA ARG A 49 -20.28 1.80 -22.07
C ARG A 49 -21.65 2.41 -21.71
N GLY A 50 -21.68 3.64 -21.20
CA GLY A 50 -22.90 4.40 -20.92
C GLY A 50 -23.45 4.25 -19.50
N ILE A 51 -22.71 3.62 -18.58
CA ILE A 51 -23.06 3.63 -17.16
C ILE A 51 -22.91 5.06 -16.64
N CYS A 52 -23.88 5.55 -15.87
CA CYS A 52 -23.81 6.93 -15.39
C CYS A 52 -22.88 7.06 -14.18
N GLU A 53 -22.34 8.27 -13.96
CA GLU A 53 -21.43 8.58 -12.85
C GLU A 53 -21.99 8.24 -11.46
N ARG A 54 -23.33 8.19 -11.31
CA ARG A 54 -23.97 7.85 -10.03
C ARG A 54 -23.90 6.35 -9.71
N GLU A 55 -23.79 5.50 -10.72
CA GLU A 55 -23.87 4.03 -10.58
C GLU A 55 -22.51 3.36 -10.79
N VAL A 56 -21.58 4.02 -11.51
CA VAL A 56 -20.33 3.40 -11.95
C VAL A 56 -19.50 2.80 -10.82
N ASP A 57 -19.46 3.44 -9.65
CA ASP A 57 -18.66 2.96 -8.52
C ASP A 57 -19.20 1.66 -7.90
N GLU A 58 -20.52 1.45 -7.95
CA GLU A 58 -21.13 0.20 -7.50
C GLU A 58 -20.89 -0.91 -8.52
N VAL A 59 -21.01 -0.59 -9.80
CA VAL A 59 -20.74 -1.53 -10.90
C VAL A 59 -19.27 -1.98 -10.90
N VAL A 60 -18.33 -1.06 -10.68
CA VAL A 60 -16.90 -1.40 -10.56
C VAL A 60 -16.69 -2.38 -9.40
N LYS A 61 -17.24 -2.11 -8.22
CA LYS A 61 -17.10 -2.98 -7.04
C LYS A 61 -17.71 -4.37 -7.21
N GLY A 62 -18.72 -4.51 -8.08
CA GLY A 62 -19.35 -5.79 -8.39
C GLY A 62 -18.68 -6.57 -9.53
N SER A 63 -17.58 -6.06 -10.10
CA SER A 63 -16.90 -6.70 -11.23
C SER A 63 -15.91 -7.77 -10.78
N LYS A 64 -15.77 -8.83 -11.60
CA LYS A 64 -14.81 -9.91 -11.34
C LYS A 64 -13.37 -9.41 -11.31
N GLU A 65 -13.05 -8.45 -12.17
CA GLU A 65 -11.75 -7.80 -12.23
C GLU A 65 -11.46 -7.07 -10.92
N TYR A 66 -12.41 -6.30 -10.37
CA TYR A 66 -12.23 -5.64 -9.07
C TYR A 66 -11.94 -6.65 -7.96
N ASP A 67 -12.71 -7.74 -7.89
CA ASP A 67 -12.54 -8.80 -6.89
C ASP A 67 -11.18 -9.49 -7.00
N THR A 68 -10.70 -9.73 -8.22
CA THR A 68 -9.41 -10.40 -8.48
C THR A 68 -8.23 -9.61 -7.92
N TYR A 69 -8.32 -8.28 -7.93
CA TYR A 69 -7.25 -7.38 -7.49
C TYR A 69 -7.56 -6.68 -6.16
N PHE A 70 -8.62 -7.10 -5.48
CA PHE A 70 -9.10 -6.44 -4.27
C PHE A 70 -7.98 -6.29 -3.23
N LEU A 71 -7.75 -5.05 -2.79
CA LEU A 71 -6.80 -4.74 -1.73
C LEU A 71 -7.54 -4.14 -0.52
N PRO A 72 -7.54 -4.82 0.65
CA PRO A 72 -8.11 -4.29 1.87
C PRO A 72 -7.60 -2.88 2.20
N LYS A 73 -8.49 -2.01 2.69
CA LYS A 73 -8.16 -0.61 3.00
C LYS A 73 -6.92 -0.46 3.90
N ALA A 74 -6.76 -1.34 4.89
CA ALA A 74 -5.63 -1.32 5.81
C ALA A 74 -4.27 -1.56 5.11
N LEU A 75 -4.28 -2.25 3.97
CA LEU A 75 -3.09 -2.57 3.17
C LEU A 75 -2.83 -1.54 2.05
N GLN A 76 -3.74 -0.60 1.82
CA GLN A 76 -3.57 0.41 0.80
C GLN A 76 -2.53 1.46 1.23
N TRP A 77 -1.67 1.85 0.30
CA TRP A 77 -0.54 2.74 0.57
C TRP A 77 -0.98 4.09 1.17
N ASN A 78 -2.07 4.67 0.67
CA ASN A 78 -2.60 5.93 1.20
C ASN A 78 -3.08 5.80 2.65
N PHE A 79 -3.59 4.64 3.05
CA PHE A 79 -3.99 4.40 4.44
C PHE A 79 -2.77 4.34 5.35
N LEU A 80 -1.75 3.55 4.97
CA LEU A 80 -0.50 3.44 5.72
C LEU A 80 0.23 4.77 5.82
N LYS A 81 0.32 5.50 4.71
CA LYS A 81 0.94 6.83 4.66
C LYS A 81 0.28 7.82 5.61
N ASN A 82 -1.04 7.78 5.73
CA ASN A 82 -1.79 8.66 6.61
C ASN A 82 -1.83 8.16 8.07
N ASN A 83 -1.43 6.91 8.33
CA ASN A 83 -1.43 6.31 9.66
C ASN A 83 -0.13 5.53 9.94
N PRO A 84 1.07 6.17 9.94
CA PRO A 84 2.33 5.45 10.09
C PRO A 84 2.44 4.67 11.41
N HIS A 85 1.81 5.16 12.47
CA HIS A 85 1.75 4.50 13.78
C HIS A 85 1.00 3.14 13.77
N LEU A 86 0.28 2.80 12.70
CA LEU A 86 -0.41 1.52 12.55
C LEU A 86 0.40 0.50 11.75
N ILE A 87 1.57 0.84 11.21
CA ILE A 87 2.32 -0.05 10.32
C ILE A 87 2.67 -1.37 11.01
N GLU A 88 3.22 -1.33 12.22
CA GLU A 88 3.56 -2.58 12.94
C GLU A 88 2.33 -3.43 13.18
N LYS A 89 1.22 -2.82 13.62
CA LYS A 89 -0.03 -3.54 13.83
C LYS A 89 -0.58 -4.17 12.55
N VAL A 90 -0.53 -3.45 11.44
CA VAL A 90 -0.96 -4.00 10.14
C VAL A 90 -0.05 -5.15 9.73
N CYS A 91 1.27 -5.02 9.91
CA CYS A 91 2.21 -6.08 9.58
C CYS A 91 2.07 -7.31 10.48
N GLU A 92 1.76 -7.11 11.76
CA GLU A 92 1.43 -8.18 12.71
C GLU A 92 0.14 -8.89 12.30
N ASP A 93 -0.96 -8.14 12.13
CA ASP A 93 -2.31 -8.68 11.85
C ASP A 93 -2.39 -9.42 10.50
N PHE A 94 -1.70 -8.93 9.46
CA PHE A 94 -1.81 -9.47 8.09
C PHE A 94 -0.65 -10.36 7.65
N PHE A 95 0.54 -10.21 8.24
CA PHE A 95 1.74 -10.94 7.81
C PHE A 95 2.46 -11.66 8.94
N ALA A 96 1.94 -11.61 10.18
CA ALA A 96 2.54 -12.23 11.36
C ALA A 96 3.99 -11.77 11.62
N PHE A 97 4.29 -10.50 11.36
CA PHE A 97 5.61 -9.94 11.66
C PHE A 97 5.77 -9.70 13.16
N GLU A 98 6.99 -9.87 13.65
CA GLU A 98 7.38 -9.44 14.99
C GLU A 98 7.48 -7.91 15.06
N ALA A 99 7.16 -7.32 16.21
CA ALA A 99 7.23 -5.88 16.42
C ALA A 99 8.68 -5.37 16.39
N LEU A 100 8.90 -4.26 15.67
CA LEU A 100 10.17 -3.52 15.69
C LEU A 100 10.22 -2.49 16.83
N TYR A 101 9.08 -2.17 17.43
CA TYR A 101 8.92 -1.16 18.46
C TYR A 101 9.38 0.24 18.02
N LEU A 102 9.28 0.54 16.73
CA LEU A 102 9.53 1.89 16.21
C LEU A 102 8.35 2.81 16.56
N THR A 103 8.68 4.06 16.83
CA THR A 103 7.70 5.12 17.07
C THR A 103 6.98 5.49 15.77
N GLY A 104 5.79 6.12 15.91
CA GLY A 104 5.07 6.64 14.75
C GLY A 104 5.88 7.65 13.91
N ILE A 105 6.80 8.40 14.55
CA ILE A 105 7.69 9.36 13.87
C ILE A 105 8.74 8.63 13.03
N GLU A 106 9.35 7.57 13.56
CA GLU A 106 10.30 6.75 12.82
C GLU A 106 9.61 6.08 11.62
N TRP A 107 8.40 5.59 11.81
CA TRP A 107 7.59 5.05 10.72
C TRP A 107 7.21 6.11 9.67
N GLU A 108 6.94 7.35 10.07
CA GLU A 108 6.69 8.45 9.13
C GLU A 108 7.92 8.72 8.25
N VAL A 109 9.12 8.70 8.84
CA VAL A 109 10.38 8.82 8.09
C VAL A 109 10.51 7.69 7.08
N VAL A 110 10.28 6.44 7.49
CA VAL A 110 10.32 5.25 6.60
C VAL A 110 9.33 5.39 5.45
N ILE A 111 8.07 5.72 5.75
CA ILE A 111 7.00 5.92 4.76
C ILE A 111 7.38 6.99 3.74
N ASN A 112 7.99 8.10 4.19
CA ASN A 112 8.41 9.15 3.29
C ASN A 112 9.50 8.66 2.32
N TYR A 113 10.47 7.87 2.79
CA TYR A 113 11.50 7.30 1.92
C TYR A 113 10.96 6.24 0.94
N VAL A 114 10.04 5.38 1.38
CA VAL A 114 9.36 4.41 0.52
C VAL A 114 8.44 5.12 -0.47
N GLY A 115 7.80 6.21 -0.07
CA GLY A 115 6.87 6.99 -0.89
C GLY A 115 7.55 7.82 -1.98
N ASN A 116 8.72 8.39 -1.69
CA ASN A 116 9.45 9.27 -2.61
C ASN A 116 10.13 8.48 -3.74
N LYS A 117 9.70 8.72 -4.98
CA LYS A 117 10.46 8.38 -6.19
C LYS A 117 11.44 9.49 -6.51
#